data_AF-A0A6N8NU60-F1
#
_entry.id   AF-A0A6N8NU60-F1
#
_cell.length_a   1.000
_cell.length_b   1.000
_cell.length_c   1.000
_cell.angle_alpha   90.00
_cell.angle_beta   90.00
_cell.angle_gamma   90.00
#
_symmetry.space_group_name_H-M   'P 1'
#
loop_
_entity.id
_entity.type
_entity.pdbx_description
1 polymer ?
#
loop_
_entity_poly.entity_id
_entity_poly.type
_entity_poly.pdbx_seq_one_letter_code
_entity_poly.pdbx_strand_id
1 'polypeptide(L)'
;PHGRTTGRCKRDKGAWENPPVNVDAKWAELEAGYQWLTQKYPRFLNTNNYKHLGTLGTGNHFIEICLDESDQVWIMLHSGSRGIGNAIGTYFIDLAQKEMQDQLETLPSRDLAYFMEGTEYFDDYLKAVAWAQLFASLNRDAMMENV
;
A
#
# COMPACT_ATOMS: atom_id res chain seq x y z
N PRO A 1 -13.85 3.29 -8.88
CA PRO A 1 -13.43 1.91 -8.52
C PRO A 1 -14.20 1.40 -7.30
N HIS A 2 -15.33 0.72 -7.50
CA HIS A 2 -16.23 0.35 -6.40
C HIS A 2 -16.12 -1.15 -6.11
N GLY A 3 -15.33 -1.50 -5.09
CA GLY A 3 -15.36 -2.80 -4.43
C GLY A 3 -15.15 -4.05 -5.31
N ARG A 4 -15.34 -5.21 -4.69
CA ARG A 4 -15.18 -6.52 -5.32
C ARG A 4 -16.42 -6.85 -6.17
N THR A 5 -16.22 -7.25 -7.43
CA THR A 5 -17.31 -7.76 -8.28
C THR A 5 -17.47 -9.26 -8.09
N THR A 6 -18.70 -9.71 -7.80
CA THR A 6 -18.99 -11.13 -7.62
C THR A 6 -19.06 -11.84 -8.98
N GLY A 7 -18.00 -12.57 -9.31
CA GLY A 7 -17.93 -13.42 -10.51
C GLY A 7 -16.49 -13.89 -10.76
N ARG A 8 -16.24 -15.20 -10.73
CA ARG A 8 -14.88 -15.81 -10.69
C ARG A 8 -13.95 -15.51 -11.87
N CYS A 9 -14.40 -14.81 -12.92
CA CYS A 9 -13.65 -14.68 -14.18
C CYS A 9 -13.51 -13.25 -14.72
N LYS A 10 -13.96 -12.20 -14.03
CA LYS A 10 -13.85 -10.81 -14.53
C LYS A 10 -13.15 -9.91 -13.49
N ARG A 11 -12.33 -8.97 -13.98
CA ARG A 11 -11.71 -7.92 -13.13
C ARG A 11 -12.79 -7.15 -12.38
N ASP A 12 -12.46 -6.67 -11.19
CA ASP A 12 -13.37 -5.87 -10.38
C ASP A 12 -13.82 -4.61 -11.15
N LYS A 13 -15.13 -4.32 -11.11
CA LYS A 13 -15.72 -3.13 -11.72
C LYS A 13 -15.05 -1.87 -11.18
N GLY A 14 -14.45 -1.12 -12.10
CA GLY A 14 -13.71 0.10 -11.80
C GLY A 14 -12.22 -0.11 -11.51
N ALA A 15 -11.65 -1.31 -11.71
CA ALA A 15 -10.23 -1.44 -11.94
C ALA A 15 -9.86 -0.77 -13.28
N TRP A 16 -8.79 0.04 -13.30
CA TRP A 16 -8.33 0.70 -14.52
C TRP A 16 -7.64 -0.31 -15.45
N GLU A 17 -8.01 -0.33 -16.74
CA GLU A 17 -7.15 -0.96 -17.75
C GLU A 17 -6.02 0.01 -18.15
N ASN A 18 -6.38 1.27 -18.36
CA ASN A 18 -5.49 2.41 -18.58
C ASN A 18 -5.74 3.43 -17.46
N PRO A 19 -4.75 3.73 -16.61
CA PRO A 19 -4.90 4.75 -15.58
C PRO A 19 -5.18 6.14 -16.17
N PRO A 20 -6.00 6.98 -15.50
CA PRO A 20 -6.28 8.35 -15.92
C PRO A 20 -5.06 9.28 -15.71
N VAL A 21 -5.05 10.43 -16.39
CA VAL A 21 -3.92 11.39 -16.39
C VAL A 21 -3.51 11.84 -14.99
N ASN A 22 -4.46 12.00 -14.07
CA ASN A 22 -4.15 12.39 -12.69
C ASN A 22 -3.39 11.28 -11.94
N VAL A 23 -3.64 10.00 -12.27
CA VAL A 23 -2.86 8.87 -11.74
C VAL A 23 -1.46 8.84 -12.33
N ASP A 24 -1.26 9.25 -13.58
CA ASP A 24 0.08 9.36 -14.17
C ASP A 24 0.95 10.40 -13.45
N ALA A 25 0.37 11.57 -13.18
CA ALA A 25 1.07 12.64 -12.47
C ALA A 25 1.52 12.17 -11.07
N LYS A 26 0.63 11.51 -10.33
CA LYS A 26 0.95 10.97 -9.00
C LYS A 26 1.91 9.78 -9.06
N TRP A 27 1.83 8.96 -10.11
CA TRP A 27 2.79 7.87 -10.30
C TRP A 27 4.20 8.40 -10.54
N ALA A 28 4.35 9.51 -11.27
CA ALA A 28 5.65 10.15 -11.49
C ALA A 28 6.35 10.53 -10.17
N GLU A 29 5.61 10.91 -9.13
CA GLU A 29 6.14 11.18 -7.79
C GLU A 29 6.67 9.91 -7.09
N LEU A 30 6.09 8.75 -7.41
CA LEU A 30 6.45 7.46 -6.82
C LEU A 30 7.58 6.74 -7.58
N GLU A 31 7.78 7.08 -8.86
CA GLU A 31 8.63 6.34 -9.79
C GLU A 31 10.06 6.16 -9.29
N ALA A 32 10.71 7.22 -8.80
CA ALA A 32 12.09 7.14 -8.32
C ALA A 32 12.24 6.20 -7.11
N GLY A 33 11.30 6.27 -6.16
CA GLY A 33 11.28 5.37 -5.01
C GLY A 33 10.92 3.93 -5.41
N TYR A 34 10.04 3.76 -6.39
CA TYR A 34 9.67 2.47 -6.92
C TYR A 34 10.83 1.78 -7.65
N GLN A 35 11.60 2.54 -8.45
CA GLN A 35 12.82 2.05 -9.10
C GLN A 35 13.85 1.61 -8.08
N TRP A 36 14.13 2.42 -7.05
CA TRP A 36 15.01 2.01 -5.96
C TRP A 36 14.54 0.71 -5.30
N LEU A 37 13.24 0.65 -4.95
CA LEU A 37 12.65 -0.49 -4.25
C LEU A 37 12.76 -1.77 -5.08
N THR A 38 12.48 -1.70 -6.38
CA THR A 38 12.49 -2.86 -7.28
C THR A 38 13.87 -3.26 -7.76
N GLN A 39 14.81 -2.32 -7.88
CA GLN A 39 16.22 -2.64 -8.15
C GLN A 39 16.83 -3.40 -6.98
N LYS A 40 16.59 -2.94 -5.74
CA LYS A 40 17.11 -3.62 -4.54
C LYS A 40 16.34 -4.90 -4.20
N TYR A 41 15.02 -4.89 -4.41
CA TYR A 41 14.13 -6.00 -4.12
C TYR A 41 13.22 -6.33 -5.32
N PRO A 42 13.73 -7.10 -6.31
CA PRO A 42 13.01 -7.39 -7.56
C PRO A 42 11.64 -8.06 -7.40
N ARG A 43 11.37 -8.68 -6.24
CA ARG A 43 10.06 -9.28 -5.93
C ARG A 43 8.89 -8.31 -6.03
N PHE A 44 9.11 -7.01 -5.83
CA PHE A 44 8.07 -5.99 -5.91
C PHE A 44 7.72 -5.55 -7.35
N LEU A 45 8.39 -6.09 -8.36
CA LEU A 45 7.99 -5.94 -9.77
C LEU A 45 6.66 -6.65 -10.07
N ASN A 46 6.36 -7.72 -9.33
CA ASN A 46 5.19 -8.56 -9.57
C ASN A 46 3.90 -8.05 -8.92
N THR A 47 3.94 -6.91 -8.23
CA THR A 47 2.76 -6.28 -7.66
C THR A 47 2.18 -5.29 -8.68
N ASN A 48 0.88 -5.36 -8.98
CA ASN A 48 0.22 -4.52 -10.00
C ASN A 48 0.12 -3.03 -9.58
N ASN A 49 1.24 -2.36 -9.36
CA ASN A 49 1.35 -1.14 -8.56
C ASN A 49 0.70 0.07 -9.22
N TYR A 50 1.15 0.39 -10.43
CA TYR A 50 0.66 1.51 -11.21
C TYR A 50 -0.85 1.42 -11.47
N LYS A 51 -1.36 0.24 -11.84
CA LYS A 51 -2.79 0.01 -12.09
C LYS A 51 -3.67 0.04 -10.83
N HIS A 52 -3.08 -0.11 -9.66
CA HIS A 52 -3.80 -0.06 -8.39
C HIS A 52 -3.84 1.35 -7.78
N LEU A 53 -3.05 2.31 -8.29
CA LEU A 53 -3.09 3.69 -7.84
C LEU A 53 -4.42 4.35 -8.27
N GLY A 54 -5.01 5.12 -7.37
CA GLY A 54 -6.36 5.69 -7.52
C GLY A 54 -7.47 4.64 -7.45
N THR A 55 -7.27 3.52 -6.74
CA THR A 55 -8.31 2.49 -6.57
C THR A 55 -8.65 2.22 -5.11
N LEU A 56 -9.92 1.93 -4.86
CA LEU A 56 -10.43 1.69 -3.51
C LEU A 56 -9.90 0.40 -2.91
N GLY A 57 -10.05 -0.70 -3.65
CA GLY A 57 -9.71 -2.04 -3.21
C GLY A 57 -10.85 -2.90 -2.70
N THR A 58 -10.45 -3.98 -2.04
CA THR A 58 -11.32 -4.97 -1.41
C THR A 58 -10.99 -5.09 0.09
N GLY A 59 -11.81 -5.79 0.86
CA GLY A 59 -11.69 -5.85 2.33
C GLY A 59 -12.43 -4.69 2.98
N ASN A 60 -11.90 -4.13 4.06
CA ASN A 60 -12.50 -3.02 4.80
C ASN A 60 -12.28 -1.64 4.13
N HIS A 61 -12.15 -1.60 2.80
CA HIS A 61 -11.93 -0.36 2.05
C HIS A 61 -13.26 0.17 1.48
N PHE A 62 -13.61 1.42 1.79
CA PHE A 62 -14.92 2.01 1.46
C PHE A 62 -14.85 3.52 1.22
N ILE A 63 -15.86 4.04 0.52
CA ILE A 63 -16.19 5.47 0.44
C ILE A 63 -17.61 5.59 0.97
N GLU A 64 -17.81 6.38 2.02
CA GLU A 64 -19.09 6.53 2.70
C GLU A 64 -19.47 8.01 2.83
N ILE A 65 -20.76 8.30 2.73
CA ILE A 65 -21.32 9.62 3.02
C ILE A 65 -21.85 9.57 4.46
N CYS A 66 -21.34 10.45 5.31
CA CYS A 66 -21.69 10.52 6.73
C CYS A 66 -22.33 11.87 7.06
N LEU A 67 -23.14 11.91 8.11
CA LEU A 67 -23.58 13.16 8.74
C LEU A 67 -22.85 13.32 10.08
N ASP A 68 -22.45 14.54 10.42
CA ASP A 68 -22.02 14.86 11.78
C ASP A 68 -23.20 15.26 12.68
N GLU A 69 -22.92 15.57 13.96
CA GLU A 69 -23.92 15.95 14.95
C GLU A 69 -24.62 17.29 14.64
N SER A 70 -24.12 18.05 13.66
CA SER A 70 -24.68 19.32 13.18
C SER A 70 -25.32 19.19 11.80
N ASP A 71 -25.65 17.96 11.38
CA ASP A 71 -26.24 17.63 10.07
C ASP A 71 -25.38 18.04 8.86
N GLN A 72 -24.06 18.21 9.03
CA GLN A 72 -23.16 18.46 7.91
C GLN A 72 -22.79 17.16 7.20
N VAL A 73 -22.74 17.21 5.88
CA VAL A 73 -22.39 16.07 5.03
C VAL A 73 -20.87 15.95 4.91
N TRP A 74 -20.35 14.77 5.22
CA TRP A 74 -18.93 14.40 5.11
C TRP A 74 -18.75 13.21 4.18
N ILE A 75 -17.57 13.12 3.57
CA ILE A 75 -17.15 11.93 2.82
C ILE A 75 -16.00 11.27 3.58
N MET A 76 -16.22 10.04 4.02
CA MET A 76 -15.19 9.20 4.63
C MET A 76 -14.60 8.27 3.57
N LEU A 77 -13.31 8.43 3.29
CA LEU A 77 -12.54 7.57 2.40
C LEU A 77 -11.58 6.67 3.20
N HIS A 78 -11.86 5.37 3.21
CA HIS A 78 -10.98 4.37 3.82
C HIS A 78 -10.24 3.56 2.74
N SER A 79 -8.96 3.89 2.51
CA SER A 79 -8.06 3.15 1.62
C SER A 79 -6.58 3.30 2.00
N GLY A 80 -5.76 2.35 1.55
CA GLY A 80 -4.33 2.27 1.85
C GLY A 80 -3.43 2.06 0.63
N SER A 81 -2.22 1.56 0.90
CA SER A 81 -1.12 1.31 -0.05
C SER A 81 -1.31 0.09 -0.95
N ARG A 82 -2.54 -0.44 -1.02
CA ARG A 82 -2.93 -1.56 -1.87
C ARG A 82 -2.01 -2.79 -1.67
N GLY A 83 -1.89 -3.62 -2.70
CA GLY A 83 -1.10 -4.86 -2.64
C GLY A 83 0.40 -4.66 -2.37
N ILE A 84 0.98 -3.53 -2.78
CA ILE A 84 2.41 -3.29 -2.60
C ILE A 84 2.78 -3.05 -1.14
N GLY A 85 1.99 -2.29 -0.38
CA GLY A 85 2.28 -2.12 1.04
C GLY A 85 2.15 -3.42 1.83
N ASN A 86 1.18 -4.29 1.47
CA ASN A 86 1.11 -5.63 2.04
C ASN A 86 2.36 -6.45 1.70
N ALA A 87 2.81 -6.42 0.44
CA ALA A 87 4.01 -7.14 0.02
C ALA A 87 5.27 -6.65 0.75
N ILE A 88 5.43 -5.33 0.94
CA ILE A 88 6.51 -4.71 1.71
C ILE A 88 6.44 -5.21 3.16
N GLY A 89 5.29 -5.06 3.81
CA GLY A 89 5.10 -5.47 5.21
C GLY A 89 5.44 -6.94 5.44
N THR A 90 4.86 -7.85 4.65
CA THR A 90 5.15 -9.28 4.75
C THR A 90 6.63 -9.57 4.53
N TYR A 91 7.25 -8.96 3.52
CA TYR A 91 8.65 -9.22 3.21
C TYR A 91 9.60 -8.79 4.31
N PHE A 92 9.43 -7.58 4.84
CA PHE A 92 10.33 -7.06 5.87
C PHE A 92 10.11 -7.73 7.23
N ILE A 93 8.89 -8.18 7.55
CA ILE A 93 8.65 -9.03 8.73
C ILE A 93 9.41 -10.36 8.58
N ASP A 94 9.28 -11.03 7.43
CA ASP A 94 10.01 -12.29 7.16
C ASP A 94 11.52 -12.08 7.25
N LEU A 95 12.02 -10.92 6.80
CA LEU A 95 13.44 -10.58 6.82
C LEU A 95 13.93 -10.30 8.24
N ALA A 96 13.16 -9.55 9.05
CA ALA A 96 13.46 -9.30 10.45
C ALA A 96 13.52 -10.61 11.25
N GLN A 97 12.56 -11.52 11.02
CA GLN A 97 12.60 -12.85 11.63
C GLN A 97 13.86 -13.62 11.25
N LYS A 98 14.28 -13.55 9.97
CA LYS A 98 15.51 -14.22 9.51
C LYS A 98 16.78 -13.61 10.07
N GLU A 99 16.82 -12.31 10.33
CA GLU A 99 17.99 -11.65 10.91
C GLU A 99 18.13 -11.97 12.39
N MET A 100 17.02 -12.01 13.13
CA MET A 100 17.04 -12.30 14.56
C MET A 100 17.40 -13.76 14.88
N GLN A 101 17.22 -14.70 13.94
CA GLN A 101 17.61 -16.13 14.07
C GLN A 101 17.34 -16.71 15.47
N ASP A 102 18.39 -17.03 16.21
CA ASP A 102 18.36 -17.66 17.54
C ASP A 102 17.76 -16.74 18.62
N GLN A 103 17.75 -15.42 18.41
CA GLN A 103 17.15 -14.45 19.34
C GLN A 103 15.62 -14.41 19.23
N LEU A 104 15.01 -15.03 18.20
CA LEU A 104 13.56 -15.06 18.06
C LEU A 104 12.85 -15.69 19.27
N GLU A 105 13.48 -16.67 19.93
CA GLU A 105 12.92 -17.34 21.11
C GLU A 105 12.87 -16.42 22.34
N THR A 106 13.62 -15.31 22.33
CA THR A 106 13.59 -14.31 23.39
C THR A 106 12.38 -13.38 23.31
N LEU A 107 11.70 -13.37 22.16
CA LEU A 107 10.52 -12.54 21.94
C LEU A 107 9.25 -13.22 22.45
N PRO A 108 8.28 -12.46 22.99
CA PRO A 108 6.95 -12.98 23.31
C PRO A 108 6.19 -13.53 22.09
N SER A 109 6.51 -13.04 20.89
CA SER A 109 5.98 -13.51 19.62
C SER A 109 6.98 -13.26 18.50
N ARG A 110 7.04 -14.16 17.51
CA ARG A 110 7.85 -14.00 16.30
C ARG A 110 7.42 -12.79 15.45
N ASP A 111 6.16 -12.37 15.58
CA ASP A 111 5.63 -11.20 14.88
C ASP A 111 6.12 -9.87 15.48
N LEU A 112 6.82 -9.92 16.62
CA LEU A 112 7.50 -8.78 17.22
C LEU A 112 8.97 -8.68 16.78
N ALA A 113 9.36 -9.41 15.73
CA ALA A 113 10.70 -9.28 15.17
C ALA A 113 10.94 -7.86 14.64
N TYR A 114 12.16 -7.37 14.81
CA TYR A 114 12.53 -6.00 14.50
C TYR A 114 13.94 -5.91 13.93
N PHE A 115 14.23 -4.80 13.26
CA PHE A 115 15.58 -4.42 12.86
C PHE A 115 16.20 -3.49 13.91
N MET A 116 17.48 -3.68 14.19
CA MET A 116 18.24 -2.73 15.02
C MET A 116 18.50 -1.46 14.23
N GLU A 117 18.33 -0.29 14.87
CA GLU A 117 18.66 0.98 14.25
C GLU A 117 20.14 1.02 13.81
N GLY A 118 20.38 1.55 12.62
CA GLY A 118 21.70 1.61 12.00
C GLY A 118 22.10 0.38 11.18
N THR A 119 21.25 -0.65 11.07
CA THR A 119 21.45 -1.73 10.09
C THR A 119 20.92 -1.35 8.71
N GLU A 120 21.46 -1.99 7.67
CA GLU A 120 21.01 -1.77 6.29
C GLU A 120 19.52 -2.08 6.12
N TYR A 121 19.03 -3.18 6.71
CA TYR A 121 17.62 -3.56 6.61
C TYR A 121 16.68 -2.65 7.40
N PHE A 122 17.16 -2.01 8.47
CA PHE A 122 16.41 -0.97 9.16
C PHE A 122 16.16 0.23 8.23
N ASP A 123 17.22 0.76 7.61
CA ASP A 123 17.14 1.91 6.70
C ASP A 123 16.29 1.59 5.47
N ASP A 124 16.47 0.39 4.92
CA ASP A 124 15.68 -0.09 3.78
C ASP A 124 14.20 -0.22 4.12
N TYR A 125 13.88 -0.76 5.30
CA TYR A 125 12.50 -0.89 5.76
C TYR A 125 11.85 0.48 5.93
N LEU A 126 12.53 1.43 6.59
CA LEU A 126 12.01 2.79 6.77
C LEU A 126 11.74 3.46 5.42
N LYS A 127 12.67 3.33 4.47
CA LYS A 127 12.50 3.90 3.12
C LYS A 127 11.34 3.23 2.36
N ALA A 128 11.21 1.91 2.46
CA ALA A 128 10.11 1.18 1.81
C ALA A 128 8.74 1.51 2.43
N VAL A 129 8.65 1.64 3.76
CA VAL A 129 7.41 2.04 4.45
C VAL A 129 7.04 3.48 4.12
N ALA A 130 8.00 4.40 4.14
CA ALA A 130 7.76 5.79 3.75
C ALA A 130 7.21 5.87 2.32
N TRP A 131 7.77 5.10 1.38
CA TRP A 131 7.24 5.00 0.02
C TRP A 131 5.82 4.42 -0.02
N ALA A 132 5.53 3.37 0.76
CA ALA A 132 4.18 2.80 0.84
C ALA A 132 3.16 3.78 1.43
N GLN A 133 3.56 4.59 2.41
CA GLN A 133 2.74 5.65 2.99
C GLN A 133 2.46 6.76 1.96
N LEU A 134 3.47 7.18 1.20
CA LEU A 134 3.31 8.13 0.10
C LEU A 134 2.34 7.58 -0.96
N PHE A 135 2.50 6.32 -1.36
CA PHE A 135 1.55 5.65 -2.25
C PHE A 135 0.14 5.72 -1.68
N ALA A 136 -0.06 5.39 -0.40
CA ALA A 136 -1.38 5.41 0.23
C ALA A 136 -2.01 6.81 0.22
N SER A 137 -1.21 7.85 0.46
CA SER A 137 -1.66 9.24 0.37
C SER A 137 -2.12 9.58 -1.04
N LEU A 138 -1.23 9.40 -2.03
CA LEU A 138 -1.51 9.72 -3.43
C LEU A 138 -2.67 8.89 -4.00
N ASN A 139 -2.85 7.65 -3.51
CA ASN A 139 -3.99 6.82 -3.85
C ASN A 139 -5.31 7.48 -3.41
N ARG A 140 -5.36 7.98 -2.17
CA ARG A 140 -6.54 8.70 -1.65
C ARG A 140 -6.76 10.03 -2.35
N ASP A 141 -5.69 10.77 -2.62
CA ASP A 141 -5.77 12.05 -3.33
C ASP A 141 -6.34 11.84 -4.75
N ALA A 142 -5.87 10.81 -5.47
CA ALA A 142 -6.41 10.46 -6.79
C ALA A 142 -7.90 10.07 -6.73
N MET A 143 -8.34 9.43 -5.65
CA MET A 143 -9.74 9.09 -5.47
C MET A 143 -10.58 10.34 -5.18
N MET A 144 -10.13 11.22 -4.30
CA MET A 144 -10.84 12.45 -3.92
C MET A 144 -10.97 13.44 -5.08
N GLU A 145 -10.03 13.48 -6.02
CA GLU A 145 -10.16 14.28 -7.26
C GLU A 145 -11.30 13.83 -8.18
N ASN A 146 -11.82 12.61 -7.96
CA ASN A 146 -12.91 12.02 -8.73
C ASN A 146 -14.22 11.89 -7.93
N VAL A 147 -14.28 12.48 -6.73
CA VAL A 147 -15.44 12.48 -5.83
C VAL A 147 -16.20 13.80 -5.94
#